data_AF-A5CLZ2-F1
#
_entry.id   AF-A5CLZ2-F1
#
_cell.length_a   1.000
_cell.length_b   1.000
_cell.length_c   1.000
_cell.angle_alpha   90.00
_cell.angle_beta   90.00
_cell.angle_gamma   90.00
#
_symmetry.space_group_name_H-M   'P 1'
#
loop_
_entity.id
_entity.type
_entity.pdbx_description
1 polymer ?
#
loop_
_entity_poly.entity_id
_entity_poly.type
_entity_poly.pdbx_seq_one_letter_code
_entity_poly.pdbx_strand_id
1 'polypeptide(L)'
;MTSTIAPTFVQIDARKRASLGSMAKFDQYLVREEPNGTIIFEPAIIMTPAEREFMNDPELVAALARVNANPERRRTRERRGARSTAV
;
A
#
# COMPACT_ATOMS: atom_id res chain seq x y z
N MET A 1 11.93 6.67 27.16
CA MET A 1 13.26 6.26 26.66
C MET A 1 13.37 6.71 25.22
N THR A 2 14.09 7.78 24.94
CA THR A 2 14.27 8.32 23.58
C THR A 2 15.39 7.54 22.91
N SER A 3 15.07 6.67 21.96
CA SER A 3 16.10 6.05 21.11
C SER A 3 16.70 7.12 20.20
N THR A 4 17.96 7.48 20.43
CA THR A 4 18.72 8.30 19.50
C THR A 4 19.05 7.47 18.26
N ILE A 5 18.41 7.79 17.13
CA ILE A 5 18.68 7.15 15.85
C ILE A 5 19.89 7.86 15.24
N ALA A 6 20.96 7.11 14.95
CA ALA A 6 22.14 7.65 14.29
C ALA A 6 21.82 8.00 12.82
N PRO A 7 22.32 9.14 12.30
CA PRO A 7 22.10 9.49 10.90
C PRO A 7 22.82 8.50 9.98
N THR A 8 22.20 8.15 8.86
CA THR A 8 22.80 7.33 7.80
C THR A 8 23.19 8.22 6.64
N PHE A 9 24.43 8.11 6.17
CA PHE A 9 24.88 8.81 4.97
C PHE A 9 24.31 8.12 3.72
N VAL A 10 23.66 8.90 2.85
CA VAL A 10 23.10 8.41 1.58
C VAL A 10 23.65 9.25 0.45
N GLN A 11 24.20 8.57 -0.57
CA GLN A 11 24.69 9.22 -1.78
C GLN A 11 23.63 9.24 -2.87
N ILE A 12 23.55 10.35 -3.59
CA ILE A 12 22.72 10.49 -4.77
C ILE A 12 23.50 10.01 -5.99
N ASP A 13 22.90 9.11 -6.77
CA ASP A 13 23.51 8.61 -8.00
C ASP A 13 23.43 9.63 -9.16
N ALA A 14 24.06 9.29 -10.30
CA ALA A 14 24.06 10.13 -11.50
C ALA A 14 22.66 10.40 -12.08
N ARG A 15 21.67 9.58 -11.73
CA ARG A 15 20.26 9.70 -12.14
C ARG A 15 19.39 10.41 -11.09
N LYS A 16 20.01 11.04 -10.09
CA LYS A 16 19.34 11.75 -8.99
C LYS A 16 18.48 10.85 -8.12
N ARG A 17 18.87 9.58 -7.94
CA ARG A 17 18.18 8.62 -7.07
C ARG A 17 18.93 8.47 -5.75
N ALA A 18 18.18 8.31 -4.67
CA ALA A 18 18.67 7.92 -3.36
C ALA A 18 18.22 6.49 -3.05
N SER A 19 19.14 5.63 -2.62
CA SER A 19 18.77 4.31 -2.10
C SER A 19 18.50 4.40 -0.60
N LEU A 20 17.27 4.12 -0.20
CA LEU A 20 16.89 4.11 1.22
C LEU A 20 17.25 2.78 1.92
N GLY A 21 17.58 1.73 1.16
CA GLY A 21 17.97 0.43 1.69
C GLY A 21 17.00 -0.09 2.77
N SER A 22 17.53 -0.54 3.90
CA SER A 22 16.75 -1.04 5.04
C SER A 22 15.95 0.04 5.79
N MET A 23 16.13 1.32 5.48
CA MET A 23 15.35 2.42 6.07
C MET A 23 13.94 2.49 5.47
N ALA A 24 13.76 2.06 4.21
CA ALA A 24 12.43 1.99 3.61
C ALA A 24 11.63 0.86 4.28
N LYS A 25 10.54 1.24 4.95
CA LYS A 25 9.57 0.33 5.59
C LYS A 25 8.25 0.25 4.81
N PHE A 26 8.06 1.15 3.86
CA PHE A 26 6.89 1.23 3.00
C PHE A 26 7.35 1.32 1.55
N ASP A 27 6.46 0.97 0.62
CA ASP A 27 6.77 1.00 -0.81
C ASP A 27 6.58 2.39 -1.43
N GLN A 28 5.82 3.25 -0.75
CA GLN A 28 5.43 4.57 -1.25
C GLN A 28 5.57 5.62 -0.15
N TYR A 29 6.08 6.78 -0.56
CA TYR A 29 6.26 7.93 0.31
C TYR A 29 5.80 9.19 -0.40
N LEU A 30 5.11 10.06 0.33
CA LEU A 30 4.93 11.45 -0.03
C LEU A 30 6.23 12.20 0.31
N VAL A 31 6.71 12.99 -0.63
CA VAL A 31 7.97 13.73 -0.47
C VAL A 31 7.67 15.21 -0.51
N ARG A 32 8.18 15.96 0.49
CA ARG A 32 8.20 17.42 0.46
C ARG A 32 9.59 17.95 0.78
N GLU A 33 9.90 19.09 0.19
CA GLU A 33 11.11 19.85 0.47
C GLU A 33 10.77 21.03 1.36
N GLU A 34 11.45 21.14 2.50
CA GLU A 34 11.36 22.28 3.39
C GLU A 34 12.28 23.42 2.88
N PRO A 35 12.03 24.69 3.24
CA PRO A 35 12.80 25.83 2.74
C PRO A 35 14.31 25.80 3.01
N ASN A 36 14.74 25.01 4.00
CA ASN A 36 16.15 24.81 4.33
C ASN A 36 16.83 23.69 3.51
N GLY A 37 16.12 23.11 2.53
CA GLY A 37 16.59 22.01 1.70
C GLY A 37 16.44 20.62 2.33
N THR A 38 15.76 20.51 3.48
CA THR A 38 15.47 19.20 4.09
C THR A 38 14.40 18.50 3.28
N ILE A 39 14.66 17.25 2.88
CA ILE A 39 13.68 16.41 2.20
C ILE A 39 13.04 15.48 3.24
N ILE A 40 11.71 15.58 3.40
CA ILE A 40 10.94 14.75 4.31
C ILE A 40 10.17 13.70 3.49
N PHE A 41 10.31 12.43 3.89
CA PHE A 41 9.59 11.30 3.33
C PHE A 41 8.55 10.82 4.35
N GLU A 42 7.28 10.90 4.00
CA GLU A 42 6.17 10.44 4.83
C GLU A 42 5.54 9.20 4.18
N PRO A 43 5.31 8.10 4.91
CA PRO A 43 4.63 6.93 4.37
C PRO A 43 3.29 7.33 3.73
N ALA A 44 3.07 6.90 2.49
CA ALA A 44 1.85 7.20 1.76
C ALA A 44 1.15 5.90 1.36
N ILE A 45 -0.15 5.84 1.61
CA ILE A 45 -1.03 4.81 1.05
C ILE A 45 -1.77 5.48 -0.09
N ILE A 46 -1.33 5.23 -1.33
CA ILE A 46 -1.99 5.78 -2.51
C ILE A 46 -3.17 4.88 -2.85
N MET A 47 -4.38 5.38 -2.61
CA MET A 47 -5.60 4.73 -3.07
C MET A 47 -5.78 4.91 -4.57
N THR A 48 -6.08 3.80 -5.26
CA THR A 48 -6.50 3.81 -6.66
C THR A 48 -7.83 4.56 -6.83
N PRO A 49 -8.15 5.03 -8.05
CA PRO A 49 -9.45 5.65 -8.32
C PRO A 49 -10.64 4.76 -7.94
N ALA A 50 -10.56 3.46 -8.26
CA ALA A 50 -11.61 2.49 -7.93
C ALA A 50 -11.79 2.31 -6.41
N GLU A 51 -10.70 2.26 -5.63
CA GLU A 51 -10.80 2.20 -4.16
C GLU A 51 -11.41 3.47 -3.59
N ARG A 52 -11.09 4.63 -4.17
CA ARG A 52 -11.69 5.90 -3.77
C ARG A 52 -13.19 5.93 -4.08
N GLU A 53 -13.59 5.52 -5.28
CA GLU A 53 -14.99 5.39 -5.67
C GLU A 53 -15.75 4.42 -4.76
N PHE A 54 -15.17 3.26 -4.48
CA PHE A 54 -15.70 2.28 -3.54
C PHE A 54 -15.92 2.90 -2.15
N MET A 55 -14.92 3.61 -1.61
CA MET A 55 -15.01 4.23 -0.28
C MET A 55 -16.01 5.40 -0.24
N ASN A 56 -16.29 6.02 -1.38
CA ASN A 56 -17.27 7.10 -1.51
C ASN A 56 -18.72 6.59 -1.72
N ASP A 57 -18.94 5.28 -1.82
CA ASP A 57 -20.26 4.66 -1.92
C ASP A 57 -20.64 3.98 -0.59
N PRO A 58 -21.44 4.66 0.27
CA PRO A 58 -21.81 4.13 1.58
C PRO A 58 -22.64 2.86 1.51
N GLU A 59 -23.46 2.68 0.46
CA GLU A 59 -24.29 1.49 0.30
C GLU A 59 -23.42 0.27 0.01
N LEU A 60 -22.45 0.44 -0.88
CA LEU A 60 -21.50 -0.61 -1.25
C LEU A 60 -20.62 -1.01 -0.05
N VAL A 61 -20.10 -0.02 0.69
CA VAL A 61 -19.33 -0.27 1.92
C VAL A 61 -20.18 -1.01 2.97
N ALA A 62 -21.44 -0.61 3.17
CA ALA A 62 -22.33 -1.26 4.14
C ALA A 62 -22.70 -2.68 3.70
N ALA A 63 -22.93 -2.91 2.41
CA ALA A 63 -23.20 -4.24 1.87
C ALA A 63 -22.01 -5.18 2.10
N LEU A 64 -20.78 -4.71 1.83
CA LEU A 64 -19.58 -5.50 2.08
C LEU A 64 -19.39 -5.81 3.56
N ALA A 65 -19.63 -4.84 4.45
CA ALA A 65 -19.55 -5.04 5.89
C ALA A 65 -20.53 -6.13 6.39
N ARG A 66 -21.77 -6.14 5.89
CA ARG A 66 -22.77 -7.17 6.22
C ARG A 66 -22.35 -8.57 5.79
N VAL A 67 -21.75 -8.69 4.60
CA VAL A 67 -21.22 -9.97 4.09
C VAL A 67 -19.99 -10.42 4.88
N ASN A 68 -19.14 -9.49 5.30
CA ASN A 68 -17.96 -9.80 6.12
C ASN A 68 -18.32 -10.21 7.55
N ALA A 69 -19.40 -9.67 8.11
CA ALA A 69 -19.91 -10.04 9.42
C ALA A 69 -20.55 -11.45 9.46
N ASN A 70 -20.94 -11.99 8.30
CA ASN A 70 -21.57 -13.31 8.18
C ASN A 70 -20.85 -14.17 7.11
N PRO A 71 -19.58 -14.58 7.34
CA PRO A 71 -18.77 -15.27 6.34
C PRO A 71 -19.38 -16.57 5.82
N GLU A 72 -20.17 -17.27 6.63
CA GLU A 72 -20.90 -18.49 6.30
C GLU A 72 -21.94 -18.30 5.19
N ARG A 73 -22.38 -17.07 4.92
CA ARG A 73 -23.28 -16.75 3.81
C ARG A 73 -22.54 -16.55 2.47
N ARG A 74 -21.21 -16.55 2.47
CA ARG A 74 -20.43 -16.38 1.25
C ARG A 74 -20.55 -17.64 0.40
N ARG A 75 -20.84 -17.47 -0.89
CA ARG A 75 -20.81 -18.59 -1.84
C ARG A 75 -19.36 -19.03 -2.04
N THR A 76 -19.10 -20.31 -1.82
CA THR A 76 -17.85 -20.95 -2.21
C THR A 76 -17.76 -20.92 -3.73
N ARG A 77 -16.71 -20.27 -4.27
CA ARG A 77 -16.42 -20.35 -5.70
C ARG A 77 -15.95 -21.77 -6.02
N GLU A 78 -16.82 -22.59 -6.59
CA GLU A 78 -16.40 -23.83 -7.22
C GLU A 78 -15.44 -23.47 -8.37
N ARG A 79 -14.16 -23.79 -8.20
CA ARG A 79 -13.20 -23.72 -9.30
C ARG A 79 -13.62 -24.81 -10.28
N ARG A 80 -14.41 -24.44 -11.30
CA ARG A 80 -14.71 -25.31 -12.44
C ARG A 80 -13.38 -25.85 -12.95
N GLY A 81 -13.23 -27.17 -12.88
CA GLY A 81 -11.97 -27.88 -12.99
C GLY A 81 -11.08 -27.37 -14.12
N ALA A 82 -9.79 -27.23 -13.81
CA ALA A 82 -8.74 -27.16 -14.81
C ALA A 82 -9.05 -28.22 -15.87
N ARG A 83 -9.18 -27.79 -17.13
CA ARG A 83 -9.40 -28.70 -18.25
C ARG A 83 -8.35 -29.80 -18.17
N SER A 84 -8.85 -31.02 -18.02
CA SER A 84 -8.19 -32.28 -18.24
C SER A 84 -7.30 -32.21 -19.48
N THR A 85 -5.98 -32.12 -19.28
CA THR A 85 -5.02 -32.63 -20.26
C THR A 85 -4.94 -34.14 -20.06
N ALA A 86 -5.58 -34.89 -20.95
CA ALA A 86 -5.38 -36.31 -21.09
C ALA A 86 -5.23 -36.64 -22.58
N VAL A 87 -4.05 -37.22 -22.87
CA VAL A 87 -3.59 -37.92 -24.09
C VAL A 87 -3.21 -37.05 -25.28
#